data_AF-A0A4S1FN39-F1
#
_entry.id   AF-A0A4S1FN39-F1
#
_cell.length_a   1.000
_cell.length_b   1.000
_cell.length_c   1.000
_cell.angle_alpha   90.00
_cell.angle_beta   90.00
_cell.angle_gamma   90.00
#
_symmetry.space_group_name_H-M   'P 1'
#
loop_
_entity.id
_entity.type
_entity.pdbx_description
1 polymer ?
#
loop_
_entity_poly.entity_id
_entity_poly.type
_entity_poly.pdbx_seq_one_letter_code
_entity_poly.pdbx_strand_id
1 'polypeptide(L)'
;SMRSVYVVPDAIPGLPEGLRVVGITELMHSLIVESEKLPQGGELEGRASLIMGLLLHEIPNLPERPLGLPFPSDPKLAALCRRFVAAPSPHATID
;
A
#
# COMPACT_ATOMS: atom_id res chain seq x y z
N SER A 1 -4.04 -13.95 -6.74
CA SER A 1 -2.98 -14.01 -5.71
C SER A 1 -2.81 -12.61 -5.13
N MET A 2 -2.27 -12.49 -3.91
CA MET A 2 -1.86 -11.21 -3.36
C MET A 2 -0.49 -10.83 -3.95
N ARG A 3 -0.31 -9.56 -4.33
CA ARG A 3 0.95 -9.01 -4.81
C ARG A 3 1.34 -7.84 -3.93
N SER A 4 2.61 -7.79 -3.52
CA SER A 4 3.12 -6.76 -2.63
C SER A 4 4.29 -6.06 -3.31
N VAL A 5 4.26 -4.73 -3.32
CA VAL A 5 5.38 -3.91 -3.75
C VAL A 5 5.91 -3.18 -2.52
N TYR A 6 7.22 -3.30 -2.29
CA TYR A 6 7.91 -2.62 -1.20
C TYR A 6 8.70 -1.45 -1.79
N VAL A 7 8.50 -0.26 -1.24
CA VAL A 7 9.11 0.97 -1.72
C VAL A 7 9.91 1.58 -0.58
N VAL A 8 11.16 1.96 -0.88
CA VAL A 8 11.98 2.70 0.08
C VAL A 8 11.36 4.08 0.29
N PRO A 9 11.22 4.56 1.54
CA PRO A 9 10.78 5.93 1.79
C PRO A 9 11.61 6.93 0.98
N ASP A 10 10.97 7.97 0.46
CA ASP A 10 11.61 9.04 -0.30
C ASP A 10 12.36 8.60 -1.58
N ALA A 11 12.06 7.40 -2.10
CA ALA A 11 12.64 6.92 -3.37
C ALA A 11 12.43 7.90 -4.54
N ILE A 12 11.32 8.64 -4.52
CA ILE A 12 11.06 9.79 -5.39
C ILE A 12 10.31 10.89 -4.59
N PRO A 13 10.36 12.16 -5.03
CA PRO A 13 9.47 13.19 -4.51
C PRO A 13 7.99 12.84 -4.76
N GLY A 14 7.11 13.15 -3.80
CA GLY A 14 5.66 12.91 -3.93
C GLY A 14 5.16 11.55 -3.41
N LEU A 15 6.10 10.68 -3.02
CA LEU A 15 6.04 9.91 -1.77
C LEU A 15 4.81 10.11 -0.86
N PRO A 16 3.83 9.19 -0.79
CA PRO A 16 2.84 9.21 0.28
C PRO A 16 3.48 8.93 1.64
N GLU A 17 3.27 9.83 2.61
CA GLU A 17 3.79 9.65 3.97
C GLU A 17 2.83 8.89 4.90
N GLY A 18 1.53 8.88 4.56
CA GLY A 18 0.47 8.29 5.37
C GLY A 18 -0.08 6.97 4.82
N LEU A 19 -0.81 6.24 5.67
CA LEU A 19 -1.57 5.08 5.23
C LEU A 19 -2.77 5.52 4.40
N ARG A 20 -2.92 4.93 3.21
CA ARG A 20 -3.99 5.25 2.26
C ARG A 20 -4.53 3.98 1.63
N VAL A 21 -5.84 3.93 1.40
CA VAL A 21 -6.43 2.91 0.53
C VAL A 21 -6.62 3.54 -0.84
N VAL A 22 -6.09 2.90 -1.87
CA VAL A 22 -6.11 3.43 -3.23
C VAL A 22 -6.71 2.41 -4.20
N GLY A 23 -7.30 2.90 -5.28
CA GLY A 23 -7.72 2.06 -6.40
C GLY A 23 -6.53 1.77 -7.30
N ILE A 24 -6.31 0.51 -7.65
CA ILE A 24 -5.30 0.14 -8.64
C ILE A 24 -5.84 0.45 -10.04
N THR A 25 -5.11 1.28 -10.79
CA THR A 25 -5.40 1.57 -12.20
C THR A 25 -4.93 0.41 -13.09
N GLU A 26 -5.45 0.31 -14.31
CA GLU A 26 -4.99 -0.69 -15.28
C GLU A 26 -3.49 -0.58 -15.58
N LEU A 27 -2.97 0.66 -15.61
CA LEU A 27 -1.54 0.92 -15.78
C LEU A 27 -0.74 0.37 -14.60
N MET A 28 -1.10 0.72 -13.37
CA MET A 28 -0.41 0.23 -12.17
C MET A 28 -0.49 -1.31 -12.06
N HIS A 29 -1.66 -1.90 -12.33
CA HIS A 29 -1.81 -3.36 -12.36
C HIS A 29 -0.85 -4.00 -13.37
N SER A 30 -0.78 -3.45 -14.58
CA SER A 30 0.12 -3.95 -15.63
C SER A 30 1.59 -3.80 -15.25
N LEU A 31 1.97 -2.68 -14.63
CA LEU A 31 3.35 -2.45 -14.15
C LEU A 31 3.74 -3.44 -13.06
N ILE A 32 2.85 -3.73 -12.11
CA ILE A 32 3.06 -4.74 -11.07
C ILE A 32 3.26 -6.11 -11.71
N VAL A 33 2.39 -6.53 -12.63
CA VAL A 33 2.50 -7.82 -13.34
C VAL A 33 3.81 -7.94 -14.12
N GLU A 34 4.24 -6.86 -14.78
CA GLU A 34 5.50 -6.85 -15.53
C GLU A 34 6.71 -6.85 -14.60
N SER A 35 6.63 -6.21 -13.43
CA SER A 35 7.71 -6.19 -12.44
C SER A 35 8.05 -7.58 -11.91
N GLU A 36 7.07 -8.48 -11.80
CA GLU A 36 7.27 -9.89 -11.38
C GLU A 36 8.16 -10.68 -12.35
N LYS A 37 8.26 -10.23 -13.61
CA LYS A 37 9.04 -10.89 -14.67
C LYS A 37 10.48 -10.37 -14.75
N LEU A 38 10.82 -9.33 -13.99
CA LEU A 38 12.14 -8.71 -14.03
C LEU A 38 13.17 -9.53 -13.25
N PRO A 39 14.46 -9.47 -13.61
CA PRO A 39 15.53 -10.06 -12.83
C PRO A 39 15.53 -9.54 -11.39
N GLN A 40 15.73 -10.44 -10.42
CA GLN A 40 15.90 -10.05 -9.03
C GLN A 40 17.37 -9.78 -8.72
N GLY A 41 17.63 -8.63 -8.10
CA GLY A 41 18.98 -8.22 -7.69
C GLY A 41 19.79 -7.57 -8.82
N GLY A 42 20.74 -6.72 -8.42
CA GLY A 42 21.56 -5.93 -9.34
C GLY A 42 20.90 -4.62 -9.77
N GLU A 43 21.66 -3.82 -10.51
CA GLU A 43 21.13 -2.60 -11.14
C GLU A 43 20.23 -2.97 -12.30
N LEU A 44 19.05 -2.37 -12.35
CA LEU A 44 18.15 -2.50 -13.47
C LEU A 44 18.59 -1.55 -14.58
N GLU A 45 18.59 -2.04 -15.82
CA GLU A 45 18.91 -1.25 -17.00
C GLU A 45 17.81 -1.34 -18.06
N GLY A 46 17.81 -0.39 -19.00
CA GLY A 46 16.92 -0.37 -20.14
C GLY A 46 15.44 -0.46 -19.76
N ARG A 47 14.73 -1.44 -20.32
CA ARG A 47 13.29 -1.62 -20.08
C ARG A 47 12.95 -1.85 -18.60
N ALA A 48 13.80 -2.57 -17.87
CA ALA A 48 13.52 -2.93 -16.49
C ALA A 48 13.54 -1.69 -15.57
N SER A 49 14.51 -0.79 -15.78
CA SER A 49 14.57 0.46 -15.01
C SER A 49 13.41 1.40 -15.34
N LEU A 50 12.98 1.45 -16.60
CA LEU A 50 11.81 2.24 -17.00
C LEU A 50 10.51 1.75 -16.34
N ILE A 51 10.31 0.44 -16.27
CA ILE A 51 9.12 -0.13 -15.62
C ILE A 51 9.12 0.18 -14.13
N MET A 52 10.24 -0.05 -13.44
CA MET A 52 10.32 0.21 -12.00
C MET A 52 10.19 1.71 -11.69
N GLY A 53 10.83 2.55 -12.51
CA GLY A 53 10.72 4.00 -12.40
C GLY A 53 9.29 4.50 -12.60
N LEU A 54 8.60 4.03 -13.64
CA LEU A 54 7.21 4.41 -13.88
C LEU A 54 6.27 3.90 -12.79
N LEU A 55 6.48 2.67 -12.30
CA LEU A 55 5.72 2.12 -11.17
C LEU A 55 5.80 3.05 -9.96
N LEU A 56 7.01 3.51 -9.61
CA LEU A 56 7.20 4.47 -8.52
C LEU A 56 6.46 5.79 -8.76
N HIS A 57 6.55 6.34 -9.98
CA HIS A 57 5.91 7.61 -10.34
C HIS A 57 4.38 7.54 -10.44
N GLU A 58 3.81 6.35 -10.59
CA GLU A 58 2.36 6.17 -10.59
C GLU A 58 1.77 6.13 -9.18
N ILE A 59 2.56 5.82 -8.14
CA ILE A 59 2.07 5.73 -6.75
C ILE A 59 1.38 7.02 -6.28
N PRO A 60 1.93 8.24 -6.50
CA PRO A 60 1.26 9.48 -6.11
C PRO A 60 -0.04 9.74 -6.88
N ASN A 61 -0.16 9.20 -8.10
CA ASN A 61 -1.31 9.42 -8.99
C ASN A 61 -2.47 8.45 -8.73
N LEU A 62 -2.28 7.44 -7.86
CA LEU A 62 -3.32 6.47 -7.59
C LEU A 62 -4.53 7.13 -6.91
N PRO A 63 -5.75 6.87 -7.40
CA PRO A 63 -6.95 7.47 -6.84
C PRO A 63 -7.21 6.92 -5.44
N GLU A 64 -7.22 7.81 -4.45
CA GLU A 64 -7.61 7.46 -3.08
C GLU A 64 -9.06 7.00 -3.03
N ARG A 65 -9.31 5.96 -2.24
CA ARG A 65 -10.64 5.37 -2.04
C ARG A 65 -11.04 5.56 -0.58
N PRO A 66 -12.27 6.01 -0.29
CA PRO A 66 -12.77 6.20 1.07
C PRO A 66 -13.16 4.85 1.70
N LEU A 67 -12.23 3.91 1.68
CA LEU A 67 -12.36 2.58 2.28
C LEU A 67 -11.67 2.50 3.64
N GLY A 68 -11.11 3.62 4.12
CA GLY A 68 -10.69 3.74 5.51
C GLY A 68 -11.90 3.63 6.43
N LEU A 69 -11.85 2.68 7.36
CA LEU A 69 -12.90 2.54 8.37
C LEU A 69 -12.68 3.59 9.47
N PRO A 70 -13.60 4.55 9.66
CA PRO A 70 -13.49 5.47 10.78
C PRO A 70 -13.65 4.71 12.10
N PHE A 71 -13.11 5.26 13.19
CA PHE A 71 -13.44 4.76 14.51
C PHE A 71 -14.95 4.89 14.76
N PRO A 72 -15.56 3.91 15.44
CA PRO A 72 -16.98 3.96 15.77
C PRO A 72 -17.27 5.16 16.69
N SER A 73 -18.48 5.72 16.55
CA SER A 73 -18.95 6.83 17.38
C SER A 73 -19.27 6.41 18.81
N ASP A 74 -19.60 5.14 19.04
CA ASP A 74 -19.82 4.61 20.39
C ASP A 74 -18.50 4.57 21.19
N PRO A 75 -18.42 5.24 22.36
CA PRO A 75 -17.19 5.32 23.14
C PRO A 75 -16.67 3.96 23.63
N LYS A 76 -17.56 3.01 23.96
CA LYS A 76 -17.15 1.69 24.45
C LYS A 76 -16.52 0.88 23.33
N LEU A 77 -17.16 0.86 22.16
CA LEU A 77 -16.62 0.17 20.99
C LEU A 77 -15.32 0.82 20.50
N ALA A 78 -15.24 2.15 20.52
CA ALA A 78 -14.01 2.87 20.17
C ALA A 78 -12.84 2.49 21.10
N ALA A 79 -13.10 2.32 22.40
CA ALA A 79 -12.10 1.86 23.36
C ALA A 79 -11.63 0.43 23.06
N LEU A 80 -12.55 -0.49 22.69
CA LEU A 80 -12.20 -1.85 22.25
C LEU A 80 -11.32 -1.83 21.00
N CYS A 81 -11.70 -1.06 19.97
CA CYS A 81 -10.91 -0.92 18.74
C CYS A 81 -9.52 -0.36 19.01
N ARG A 82 -9.39 0.68 19.86
CA ARG A 82 -8.07 1.25 20.21
C ARG A 82 -7.19 0.26 20.95
N ARG A 83 -7.75 -0.50 21.90
CA ARG A 83 -7.02 -1.57 22.61
C ARG A 83 -6.52 -2.64 21.64
N PHE A 84 -7.36 -3.06 20.69
CA PHE A 84 -6.98 -4.03 19.68
C PHE A 84 -5.87 -3.52 18.76
N VAL A 85 -5.95 -2.26 18.30
CA VAL A 85 -4.90 -1.65 17.47
C VAL A 85 -3.55 -1.58 18.22
N ALA A 86 -3.58 -1.27 19.52
CA ALA A 86 -2.36 -1.19 20.34
C ALA A 86 -1.75 -2.56 20.66
N ALA A 87 -2.57 -3.60 20.83
CA ALA A 87 -2.14 -4.95 21.14
C ALA A 87 -3.05 -5.98 20.42
N PRO A 88 -2.81 -6.26 19.13
CA PRO A 88 -3.65 -7.16 18.35
C PRO A 88 -3.59 -8.57 18.92
N SER A 89 -4.75 -9.18 19.15
CA SER A 89 -4.85 -10.58 19.58
C SER A 89 -5.98 -11.28 18.82
N PRO A 90 -5.74 -12.48 18.26
CA PRO A 90 -6.77 -13.25 17.58
C PRO A 90 -7.89 -13.72 18.53
N HIS A 91 -7.70 -13.61 19.85
CA HIS A 91 -8.68 -13.98 20.87
C HIS A 91 -9.47 -12.78 21.42
N ALA A 92 -9.30 -11.58 20.87
CA ALA A 92 -10.07 -10.42 21.28
C ALA A 92 -11.55 -10.60 20.93
N THR A 93 -12.45 -10.48 21.92
CA THR A 93 -13.90 -10.50 21.74
C THR A 93 -14.50 -9.10 21.94
N ILE A 94 -15.77 -8.92 21.53
CA ILE A 94 -16.50 -7.64 21.55
C ILE A 94 -17.45 -7.56 22.78
N ASP A 95 -17.37 -8.53 23.70
CA ASP A 95 -18.25 -8.65 24.87
C ASP A 95 -18.03 -7.55 25.93
#